data_AF-A0A3C1YPD5-F1
#
_entry.id   AF-A0A3C1YPD5-F1
#
_cell.length_a   1.000
_cell.length_b   1.000
_cell.length_c   1.000
_cell.angle_alpha   90.00
_cell.angle_beta   90.00
_cell.angle_gamma   90.00
#
_symmetry.space_group_name_H-M   'P 1'
#
loop_
_entity.id
_entity.type
_entity.pdbx_description
1 polymer ?
#
loop_
_entity_poly.entity_id
_entity_poly.type
_entity_poly.pdbx_seq_one_letter_code
_entity_poly.pdbx_strand_id
1 'polypeptide(L)' 'MKLEKNVLKAMNEQINKEFFSSYLYLSMSAYCESEGFPGCAKWLNVQSEEENEHGMKIYHFIHERGGRVELEAID' A
#
# COMPACT_ATOMS: atom_id res chain seq x y z
N MET A 1 21.82 -5.61 -10.85
CA MET A 1 21.73 -6.91 -10.15
C MET A 1 20.28 -7.35 -10.21
N LYS A 2 20.00 -8.53 -10.76
CA LYS A 2 18.65 -9.04 -10.98
C LYS A 2 18.08 -9.58 -9.67
N LEU A 3 16.80 -9.32 -9.37
CA LEU A 3 16.13 -9.89 -8.20
C LEU A 3 15.96 -11.40 -8.37
N GLU A 4 16.22 -12.15 -7.31
CA GLU A 4 15.85 -13.57 -7.25
C GLU A 4 14.34 -13.73 -7.39
N LYS A 5 13.89 -14.79 -8.06
CA LYS A 5 12.46 -14.98 -8.37
C LYS A 5 11.57 -14.94 -7.12
N ASN A 6 12.06 -15.54 -6.04
CA ASN A 6 11.33 -15.66 -4.78
C ASN A 6 11.17 -14.28 -4.11
N VAL A 7 12.22 -13.46 -4.19
CA VAL A 7 12.20 -12.08 -3.65
C VAL A 7 11.27 -11.21 -4.49
N LEU A 8 11.37 -11.28 -5.83
CA LEU A 8 10.47 -10.53 -6.71
C LEU A 8 8.99 -10.87 -6.44
N LYS A 9 8.66 -12.16 -6.26
CA LYS A 9 7.30 -12.59 -5.91
C LYS A 9 6.84 -11.99 -4.59
N ALA A 10 7.65 -12.11 -3.53
CA ALA A 10 7.33 -11.55 -2.22
C ALA A 10 7.17 -10.02 -2.25
N MET A 11 7.97 -9.31 -3.06
CA MET A 11 7.83 -7.86 -3.20
C MET A 11 6.55 -7.46 -3.94
N ASN A 12 6.15 -8.19 -4.98
CA ASN A 12 4.84 -7.97 -5.62
C ASN A 12 3.68 -8.24 -4.66
N GLU A 13 3.75 -9.33 -3.90
CA GLU A 13 2.75 -9.62 -2.85
C GLU A 13 2.71 -8.50 -1.80
N GLN A 14 3.87 -7.94 -1.43
CA GLN A 14 3.93 -6.83 -0.48
C GLN A 14 3.30 -5.55 -1.03
N ILE A 15 3.48 -5.20 -2.30
CA ILE A 15 2.81 -4.04 -2.91
C ILE A 15 1.29 -4.13 -2.74
N ASN A 16 0.69 -5.30 -3.02
CA ASN A 16 -0.74 -5.49 -2.84
C ASN A 16 -1.18 -5.34 -1.38
N LYS A 17 -0.35 -5.82 -0.43
CA LYS A 17 -0.63 -5.62 1.01
C LYS A 17 -0.59 -4.16 1.42
N GLU A 18 0.37 -3.37 0.96
CA GLU A 18 0.41 -1.94 1.29
C GLU A 18 -0.78 -1.18 0.68
N PHE A 19 -1.18 -1.52 -0.55
CA PHE A 19 -2.36 -0.93 -1.16
C PHE A 19 -3.67 -1.36 -0.49
N PHE A 20 -3.76 -2.62 -0.03
CA PHE A 20 -4.87 -3.06 0.81
C PHE A 20 -4.91 -2.28 2.13
N SER A 21 -3.79 -2.16 2.83
CA SER A 21 -3.69 -1.37 4.07
C SER A 21 -4.10 0.09 3.85
N SER A 22 -3.61 0.71 2.77
CA SER A 22 -3.99 2.07 2.37
C SER A 22 -5.51 2.18 2.18
N TYR A 23 -6.13 1.25 1.45
CA TYR A 23 -7.57 1.24 1.20
C TYR A 23 -8.39 0.98 2.48
N LEU A 24 -7.89 0.11 3.35
CA LEU A 24 -8.47 -0.19 4.65
C LEU A 24 -8.46 1.02 5.58
N TYR A 25 -7.32 1.71 5.70
CA TYR A 25 -7.22 2.93 6.51
C TYR A 25 -8.07 4.06 5.97
N LEU A 26 -8.21 4.17 4.64
CA LEU A 26 -9.15 5.11 4.04
C LEU A 26 -10.60 4.78 4.43
N SER A 27 -10.98 3.50 4.39
CA SER A 27 -12.30 3.04 4.84
C SER A 27 -12.56 3.36 6.31
N MET A 28 -11.59 3.09 7.18
CA MET A 28 -11.67 3.45 8.61
C MET A 28 -11.75 4.97 8.82
N SER A 29 -11.00 5.75 8.03
CA SER A 29 -11.08 7.22 8.05
C SER A 29 -12.49 7.69 7.70
N ALA A 30 -13.09 7.15 6.64
CA ALA A 30 -14.45 7.48 6.23
C ALA A 30 -15.48 7.12 7.31
N TYR A 31 -15.30 5.97 7.98
CA TYR A 31 -16.10 5.59 9.13
C TYR A 31 -15.97 6.60 10.27
N CYS A 32 -14.74 6.93 10.70
CA CYS A 32 -14.51 7.93 11.76
C CYS A 32 -15.11 9.31 11.41
N GLU A 33 -15.09 9.73 10.14
CA GLU A 33 -15.74 10.97 9.70
C GLU A 33 -17.27 10.90 9.89
N SER A 34 -17.88 9.77 9.51
CA SER A 34 -19.34 9.57 9.64
C SER A 34 -19.83 9.50 11.08
N GLU A 35 -18.99 9.06 12.01
CA GLU A 35 -19.28 8.98 13.44
C GLU A 35 -18.94 10.26 14.22
N GLY A 36 -18.42 11.30 13.54
CA GLY A 36 -18.08 12.57 14.19
C GLY A 36 -16.77 12.55 14.98
N PHE A 37 -15.80 11.71 14.56
CA PHE A 37 -14.45 11.64 15.13
C PHE A 37 -13.39 12.24 14.18
N PRO A 38 -13.36 13.58 13.97
CA PRO A 38 -12.52 14.20 12.94
C PRO A 38 -11.01 14.04 13.16
N GLY A 39 -10.57 13.95 14.43
CA GLY A 39 -9.17 13.68 14.76
C GLY A 39 -8.74 12.25 14.37
N CYS A 40 -9.60 11.26 14.64
CA CYS A 40 -9.39 9.87 14.21
C CYS A 40 -9.36 9.79 12.68
N ALA A 41 -10.34 10.40 12.02
CA ALA A 41 -10.44 10.42 10.56
C ALA A 41 -9.17 10.98 9.93
N LYS A 42 -8.73 12.17 10.36
CA LYS A 42 -7.50 12.78 9.86
C LYS A 42 -6.27 11.89 10.07
N TRP A 43 -6.12 11.26 11.24
CA TRP A 43 -4.98 10.39 11.51
C TRP A 43 -4.97 9.16 10.58
N LEU A 44 -6.12 8.50 10.41
CA LEU A 44 -6.25 7.34 9.52
C LEU A 44 -6.07 7.72 8.04
N ASN A 45 -6.49 8.90 7.65
CA ASN A 45 -6.24 9.41 6.29
C ASN A 45 -4.73 9.55 6.02
N VAL A 46 -3.98 10.11 6.97
CA VAL A 46 -2.51 10.20 6.88
C VAL A 46 -1.87 8.81 6.81
N GLN A 47 -2.35 7.83 7.59
CA GLN A 47 -1.87 6.45 7.48
C GLN A 47 -2.19 5.83 6.12
N SER A 48 -3.34 6.14 5.53
CA SER A 48 -3.69 5.68 4.17
C SER A 48 -2.69 6.19 3.13
N GLU A 49 -2.31 7.46 3.23
CA GLU A 49 -1.29 8.08 2.36
C GLU A 49 0.09 7.44 2.59
N GLU A 50 0.49 7.19 3.85
CA GLU A 50 1.77 6.56 4.20
C GLU A 50 1.91 5.16 3.58
N GLU A 51 0.88 4.31 3.69
CA GLU A 51 0.94 2.97 3.09
C GLU A 51 0.92 3.02 1.56
N ASN A 52 0.24 4.00 0.97
CA ASN A 52 0.32 4.21 -0.48
C ASN A 52 1.76 4.50 -0.91
N GLU A 53 2.47 5.38 -0.17
CA GLU A 53 3.88 5.65 -0.41
C GLU A 53 4.75 4.41 -0.22
N HIS A 54 4.47 3.56 0.78
CA HIS A 54 5.19 2.29 0.98
C HIS A 54 5.06 1.38 -0.24
N GLY A 55 3.83 1.17 -0.75
CA GLY A 55 3.60 0.38 -1.96
C GLY A 55 4.33 0.95 -3.18
N MET A 56 4.31 2.28 -3.34
CA MET A 56 5.00 2.95 -4.45
C MET A 56 6.53 2.89 -4.33
N LYS A 57 7.11 2.94 -3.12
CA LYS A 57 8.56 2.74 -2.91
C LYS A 57 8.99 1.35 -3.38
N ILE A 58 8.22 0.31 -3.06
CA ILE A 58 8.50 -1.06 -3.51
C ILE A 58 8.31 -1.18 -5.02
N TYR A 59 7.24 -0.59 -5.57
CA TYR A 59 6.97 -0.54 -7.00
C TYR A 59 8.17 -0.01 -7.79
N HIS A 60 8.69 1.16 -7.39
CA HIS A 60 9.82 1.78 -8.07
C HIS A 60 11.10 0.95 -7.92
N PHE A 61 11.35 0.42 -6.73
CA PHE A 61 12.51 -0.44 -6.49
C PHE A 61 12.51 -1.69 -7.39
N ILE A 62 11.36 -2.34 -7.59
CA ILE A 62 11.26 -3.49 -8.51
C ILE A 62 11.70 -3.10 -9.93
N HIS A 63 11.22 -1.96 -10.44
CA HIS A 63 11.60 -1.46 -11.77
C HIS A 63 13.07 -1.09 -11.86
N GLU A 64 13.63 -0.42 -10.84
CA GLU A 64 15.07 -0.09 -10.78
C GLU A 64 15.97 -1.34 -10.85
N ARG A 65 15.47 -2.49 -10.38
CA ARG A 65 16.17 -3.77 -10.44
C ARG A 65 15.84 -4.58 -11.71
N GLY A 66 15.08 -4.00 -12.65
CA GLY A 66 14.66 -4.63 -13.89
C GLY A 66 13.65 -5.77 -13.71
N GLY A 67 12.92 -5.77 -12.58
CA GLY A 67 11.80 -6.68 -12.33
C GLY A 67 10.50 -6.15 -12.95
N ARG A 68 9.47 -7.00 -12.98
CA ARG A 68 8.13 -6.63 -13.42
C ARG A 68 7.22 -6.53 -12.20
N VAL A 69 6.49 -5.42 -12.10
CA VAL A 69 5.41 -5.28 -11.12
C VAL A 69 4.15 -5.97 -11.64
N GLU A 70 3.52 -6.77 -10.78
CA GLU A 70 2.26 -7.46 -11.02
C GLU A 70 1.30 -7.10 -9.89
N LEU A 71 0.36 -6.19 -10.17
CA LEU A 71 -0.68 -5.77 -9.24
C LEU A 71 -1.85 -6.74 -9.35
N GLU A 72 -2.38 -7.16 -8.21
CA GLU A 72 -3.55 -8.03 -8.11
C GLU A 72 -4.78 -7.20 -7.74
N ALA A 73 -5.93 -7.85 -7.65
CA ALA A 73 -7.09 -7.19 -7.06
C ALA A 73 -6.80 -6.88 -5.59
N ILE A 74 -7.33 -5.75 -5.11
CA ILE A 74 -7.37 -5.46 -3.69
C ILE A 74 -8.54 -6.25 -3.11
N ASP A 75 -8.23 -7.23 -2.25
CA ASP A 75 -9.18 -8.09 -1.54
C ASP A 75 -9.27 -7.72 -0.06
#